data_AF-A0A5Q4T1E4-F1
#
_entry.id   AF-A0A5Q4T1E4-F1
#
_cell.length_a   1.000
_cell.length_b   1.000
_cell.length_c   1.000
_cell.angle_alpha   90.00
_cell.angle_beta   90.00
_cell.angle_gamma   90.00
#
_symmetry.space_group_name_H-M   'P 1'
#
loop_
_entity.id
_entity.type
_entity.pdbx_description
1 polymer ?
#
loop_
_entity_poly.entity_id
_entity_poly.type
_entity_poly.pdbx_seq_one_letter_code
_entity_poly.pdbx_strand_id
1 'polypeptide(L)' 'MDRETRRLLKQLETQGFSYRTTKNGHHVVYKDGERVTTISGTPSDWRAWKNTMSQLKRAGFIDK' A
#
# COMPACT_ATOMS: atom_id res chain seq x y z
N MET A 1 5.27 3.63 -12.02
CA MET A 1 4.46 2.73 -11.16
C MET A 1 4.73 1.30 -11.61
N ASP A 2 5.30 0.50 -10.72
CA ASP A 2 5.68 -0.88 -11.01
C ASP A 2 4.47 -1.83 -11.08
N ARG A 3 4.64 -2.98 -11.74
CA ARG A 3 3.60 -4.01 -11.87
C ARG A 3 3.17 -4.55 -10.50
N GLU A 4 4.12 -4.73 -9.59
CA GLU A 4 3.85 -5.25 -8.24
C GLU A 4 3.05 -4.23 -7.41
N THR A 5 3.46 -2.96 -7.41
CA THR A 5 2.72 -1.88 -6.75
C THR A 5 1.30 -1.74 -7.28
N ARG A 6 1.11 -1.84 -8.61
CA ARG A 6 -0.23 -1.78 -9.22
C ARG A 6 -1.10 -2.96 -8.78
N ARG A 7 -0.53 -4.17 -8.70
CA ARG A 7 -1.26 -5.35 -8.20
C ARG A 7 -1.68 -5.16 -6.75
N LEU A 8 -0.77 -4.68 -5.89
CA LEU A 8 -1.06 -4.41 -4.49
C LEU A 8 -2.17 -3.38 -4.31
N LEU A 9 -2.09 -2.23 -5.00
CA LEU A 9 -3.12 -1.20 -4.91
C LEU A 9 -4.51 -1.72 -5.33
N LYS A 10 -4.56 -2.54 -6.38
CA LYS A 10 -5.82 -3.15 -6.83
C LYS A 10 -6.38 -4.13 -5.78
N GLN A 11 -5.53 -4.95 -5.16
CA GLN A 11 -5.96 -5.85 -4.07
C GLN A 11 -6.44 -5.07 -2.84
N LEU A 12 -5.77 -3.97 -2.50
CA LEU A 12 -6.17 -3.08 -1.42
C LEU A 12 -7.55 -2.49 -1.66
N GLU A 13 -7.80 -1.96 -2.86
CA GLU A 13 -9.09 -1.41 -3.25
C GLU A 13 -10.22 -2.46 -3.15
N THR A 14 -9.98 -3.67 -3.66
CA THR A 14 -10.94 -4.79 -3.54
C THR A 14 -11.25 -5.17 -2.08
N GLN A 15 -10.31 -4.93 -1.16
CA GLN A 15 -10.45 -5.25 0.26
C GLN A 15 -10.99 -4.07 1.09
N GLY A 16 -11.47 -3.00 0.46
CA GLY A 16 -12.05 -1.84 1.15
C GLY A 16 -11.02 -0.85 1.68
N PHE A 17 -9.76 -0.96 1.26
CA PHE A 17 -8.76 0.08 1.52
C PHE A 17 -8.89 1.18 0.46
N SER A 18 -8.61 2.41 0.85
CA SER A 18 -8.47 3.54 -0.08
C SER A 18 -7.02 3.98 -0.13
N TYR A 19 -6.60 4.58 -1.24
CA TYR A 19 -5.26 5.14 -1.34
C TYR A 19 -5.26 6.52 -2.00
N ARG A 20 -4.29 7.35 -1.62
CA ARG A 20 -4.03 8.66 -2.23
C ARG A 20 -2.61 8.75 -2.71
N THR A 21 -2.43 9.18 -3.95
CA THR A 21 -1.10 9.44 -4.52
C THR A 21 -0.66 10.86 -4.17
N THR A 22 0.51 10.98 -3.57
CA THR A 22 1.15 12.26 -3.25
C THR A 22 1.84 12.83 -4.49
N LYS A 23 2.14 14.15 -4.49
CA LYS A 23 2.89 14.81 -5.58
C LYS A 23 4.26 14.17 -5.86
N ASN A 24 4.85 13.54 -4.84
CA ASN A 24 6.16 12.87 -4.93
C ASN A 24 6.04 11.41 -5.39
N GLY A 25 4.85 10.93 -5.75
CA GLY A 25 4.64 9.58 -6.27
C GLY A 25 4.51 8.48 -5.21
N HIS A 26 4.48 8.82 -3.91
CA HIS A 26 4.14 7.84 -2.85
C HIS A 26 2.62 7.65 -2.76
N HIS A 27 2.18 6.44 -2.41
CA HIS A 27 0.77 6.11 -2.22
C HIS A 27 0.47 5.91 -0.73
N VAL A 28 -0.31 6.81 -0.15
CA VAL A 28 -0.76 6.69 1.25
C VAL A 28 -2.02 5.85 1.27
N VAL A 29 -2.01 4.77 2.07
CA VAL A 29 -3.14 3.83 2.20
C VAL A 29 -3.91 4.13 3.47
N TYR A 30 -5.23 4.09 3.36
CA TYR A 30 -6.19 4.32 4.43
C TYR A 30 -7.18 3.17 4.52
N LYS A 31 -7.66 2.90 5.73
CA LYS A 31 -8.75 1.95 6.00
C LYS A 31 -9.64 2.57 7.07
N ASP A 32 -10.95 2.54 6.86
CA ASP A 32 -11.93 3.07 7.81
C ASP A 32 -11.67 4.53 8.26
N GLY A 33 -11.07 5.35 7.37
CA GLY A 33 -10.70 6.74 7.64
C GLY A 33 -9.34 6.94 8.31
N GLU A 34 -8.66 5.87 8.74
CA GLU A 34 -7.35 5.93 9.37
C GLU A 34 -6.23 5.63 8.38
N ARG A 35 -5.09 6.32 8.55
CA ARG A 35 -3.88 6.06 7.76
C ARG A 35 -3.23 4.77 8.23
N VAL A 36 -3.15 3.78 7.34
CA VAL A 36 -2.51 2.49 7.61
C VAL A 36 -1.01 2.54 7.33
N THR A 37 -0.63 2.96 6.12
CA THR A 37 0.77 2.94 5.68
C THR A 37 1.02 3.88 4.50
N THR A 38 2.26 3.96 4.06
CA THR A 38 2.67 4.69 2.86
C THR A 38 3.58 3.83 2.01
N ILE A 39 3.12 3.55 0.80
CA ILE A 39 3.84 2.79 -0.21
C ILE A 39 4.73 3.75 -0.97
N SER A 40 6.03 3.47 -1.01
CA SER A 40 6.94 4.24 -1.86
C SER A 40 6.67 3.97 -3.34
N GLY A 41 6.70 5.03 -4.17
CA GLY A 41 6.49 4.93 -5.62
C GLY A 41 7.59 4.14 -6.35
N THR A 42 8.75 3.98 -5.70
CA THR A 42 9.90 3.24 -6.22
C THR A 42 10.06 1.93 -5.42
N PRO A 43 9.93 0.76 -6.06
CA PRO A 43 10.01 -0.54 -5.39
C PRO A 43 11.45 -0.99 -5.04
N SER A 44 12.47 -0.18 -5.34
CA SER A 44 13.88 -0.54 -5.09
C SER A 44 14.24 -0.68 -3.61
N ASP A 45 13.38 -0.21 -2.70
CA ASP A 45 13.58 -0.38 -1.27
C ASP A 45 12.79 -1.59 -0.75
N TRP A 46 13.45 -2.76 -0.80
CA TRP A 46 12.89 -4.02 -0.33
C TRP A 46 12.50 -3.98 1.16
N ARG A 47 13.19 -3.17 1.98
CA ARG A 47 12.87 -3.03 3.42
C ARG A 47 11.57 -2.25 3.58
N ALA A 48 11.42 -1.16 2.84
CA ALA A 48 10.18 -0.37 2.84
C ALA A 48 8.98 -1.22 2.39
N TRP A 49 9.14 -2.06 1.37
CA TRP A 49 8.09 -2.97 0.90
C TRP A 49 7.66 -3.97 1.99
N LYS A 50 8.62 -4.65 2.64
CA LYS A 50 8.32 -5.60 3.72
C LYS A 50 7.63 -4.92 4.91
N ASN A 51 8.06 -3.72 5.29
CA ASN A 51 7.43 -2.94 6.36
C ASN A 51 6.00 -2.57 6.00
N THR A 52 5.78 -2.11 4.77
CA THR A 52 4.45 -1.79 4.22
C THR A 52 3.54 -3.02 4.30
N MET A 53 3.97 -4.16 3.78
CA MET A 53 3.19 -5.41 3.81
C MET A 53 2.90 -5.86 5.24
N SER A 54 3.83 -5.69 6.17
CA SER A 54 3.61 -5.99 7.59
C SER A 54 2.55 -5.08 8.22
N GLN A 55 2.56 -3.78 7.92
CA GLN A 55 1.55 -2.84 8.39
C GLN A 55 0.17 -3.13 7.78
N LEU A 56 0.12 -3.43 6.48
CA LEU A 56 -1.11 -3.83 5.80
C LEU A 56 -1.71 -5.10 6.42
N LYS A 57 -0.90 -6.14 6.64
CA LYS A 57 -1.34 -7.39 7.28
C LYS A 57 -1.91 -7.13 8.68
N ARG A 58 -1.28 -6.26 9.47
CA ARG A 58 -1.82 -5.83 10.78
C ARG A 58 -3.16 -5.10 10.67
N ALA A 59 -3.37 -4.34 9.61
CA ALA A 59 -4.63 -3.69 9.31
C ALA A 59 -5.69 -4.64 8.69
N GLY A 60 -5.38 -5.93 8.57
CA GLY A 60 -6.30 -6.95 8.05
C GLY A 60 -6.25 -7.14 6.54
N PHE A 61 -5.18 -6.69 5.86
CA PHE A 61 -4.94 -7.03 4.45
C PHE A 61 -4.57 -8.51 4.32
N ILE A 62 -5.25 -9.21 3.41
CA ILE A 62 -4.98 -10.60 3.07
C ILE A 62 -4.32 -10.64 1.69
N ASP A 63 -3.07 -11.08 1.68
CA ASP A 63 -2.32 -11.31 0.44
C ASP A 63 -2.75 -12.67 -0.14
N LYS A 64 -3.72 -12.63 -1.05
CA LYS A 64 -4.28 -13.80 -1.78
C LYS A 64 -3.84 -13.81 -3.23
#